data_AF-A0A377DYB6-F1
#
_entry.id   AF-A0A377DYB6-F1
#
_cell.length_a   1.000
_cell.length_b   1.000
_cell.length_c   1.000
_cell.angle_alpha   90.00
_cell.angle_beta   90.00
_cell.angle_gamma   90.00
#
_symmetry.space_group_name_H-M   'P 1'
#
loop_
_entity.id
_entity.type
_entity.pdbx_description
1 polymer ?
#
loop_
_entity_poly.entity_id
_entity_poly.type
_entity_poly.pdbx_seq_one_letter_code
_entity_poly.pdbx_strand_id
1 'polypeptide(L)'
;MGERFEVLVEVNDNKPFDLVTLPVSQMGMAIAPFDKPHPVMRIQPIAISASGALPDTLSSLPALPSLEGLTVRKLQLSMDPMLDMMGMQMLMEKYGDQAMAGMDHSQMMGHMGHGNMNHMNHGGKFDFHHANKINGQAFDMNKPMFAAAKGQYERWVISGVGDMMLHPFHIHGTQFRILSENGKPPAAHRAGWKDTVKVEGNVSEVLVKFNHDAPKEHAYMAHCHLLEHEDTGMMLGFTVLKRPYSEICPDLSGH
;
A
#
# COMPACT_ATOMS: atom_id res chain seq x y z
N MET A 1 5.57 1.88 -2.94
CA MET A 1 5.71 2.44 -4.30
C MET A 1 4.56 3.43 -4.47
N GLY A 2 4.82 4.63 -5.02
CA GLY A 2 3.79 5.67 -5.22
C GLY A 2 3.70 6.75 -4.13
N GLU A 3 4.43 6.63 -3.01
CA GLU A 3 4.49 7.68 -1.98
C GLU A 3 5.32 8.88 -2.43
N ARG A 4 5.00 10.07 -1.88
CA ARG A 4 5.77 11.30 -2.08
C ARG A 4 6.08 11.93 -0.73
N PHE A 5 7.28 12.51 -0.62
CA PHE A 5 7.72 13.32 0.51
C PHE A 5 8.49 14.52 -0.02
N GLU A 6 8.26 15.70 0.57
CA GLU A 6 9.04 16.90 0.31
C GLU A 6 10.01 17.12 1.47
N VAL A 7 11.28 17.37 1.15
CA VAL A 7 12.35 17.55 2.13
C VAL A 7 13.20 18.77 1.78
N LEU A 8 13.63 19.51 2.79
CA LEU A 8 14.69 20.51 2.66
C LEU A 8 16.00 19.89 3.14
N VAL A 9 17.05 20.09 2.36
CA VAL A 9 18.41 19.66 2.68
C VAL A 9 19.35 20.84 2.56
N GLU A 10 20.24 20.98 3.53
CA GLU A 10 21.21 22.07 3.57
C GLU A 10 22.32 21.83 2.53
N VAL A 11 22.64 22.86 1.75
CA VAL A 11 23.71 22.85 0.75
C VAL A 11 24.77 23.85 1.17
N ASN A 12 25.99 23.37 1.39
CA ASN A 12 27.12 24.17 1.84
C ASN A 12 28.17 24.31 0.72
N ASP A 13 28.75 25.50 0.59
CA ASP A 13 29.76 25.80 -0.43
C ASP A 13 30.92 24.80 -0.41
N ASN A 14 31.39 24.41 -1.59
CA ASN A 14 32.52 23.48 -1.80
C ASN A 14 32.34 22.09 -1.17
N LYS A 15 31.12 21.71 -0.77
CA LYS A 15 30.81 20.40 -0.18
C LYS A 15 29.77 19.63 -0.99
N PRO A 16 30.14 19.08 -2.16
CA PRO A 16 29.24 18.21 -2.92
C PRO A 16 28.92 16.94 -2.15
N PHE A 17 27.69 16.45 -2.29
CA PHE A 17 27.23 15.25 -1.61
C PHE A 17 26.20 14.48 -2.46
N ASP A 18 26.05 13.20 -2.17
CA ASP A 18 25.09 12.32 -2.85
C ASP A 18 23.83 12.14 -2.00
N LEU A 19 22.66 12.26 -2.62
CA LEU A 19 21.45 11.64 -2.11
C LEU A 19 21.54 10.15 -2.43
N VAL A 20 21.33 9.30 -1.42
CA VAL A 20 21.44 7.84 -1.54
C VAL A 20 20.15 7.16 -1.12
N THR A 21 19.88 5.99 -1.68
CA THR A 21 18.93 5.02 -1.11
C THR A 21 19.72 3.95 -0.34
N LEU A 22 19.23 3.57 0.83
CA LEU A 22 19.84 2.53 1.65
C LEU A 22 19.24 1.16 1.31
N PRO A 23 19.94 0.05 1.58
CA PRO A 23 19.37 -1.28 1.49
C PRO A 23 18.10 -1.39 2.35
N VAL A 24 17.10 -2.09 1.84
CA VAL A 24 15.81 -2.29 2.52
C VAL A 24 15.62 -3.77 2.87
N SER A 25 14.92 -4.02 3.97
CA SER A 25 14.45 -5.36 4.33
C SER A 25 13.18 -5.69 3.55
N GLN A 26 13.35 -6.01 2.26
CA GLN A 26 12.28 -6.48 1.39
C GLN A 26 12.86 -7.57 0.46
N MET A 27 12.10 -8.65 0.30
CA MET A 27 12.49 -9.78 -0.54
C MET A 27 12.90 -9.34 -1.96
N GLY A 28 14.08 -9.79 -2.39
CA GLY A 28 14.68 -9.48 -3.69
C GLY A 28 15.32 -8.10 -3.81
N MET A 29 15.13 -7.20 -2.83
CA MET A 29 15.53 -5.78 -2.96
C MET A 29 16.92 -5.46 -2.41
N ALA A 30 17.62 -6.44 -1.83
CA ALA A 30 19.00 -6.33 -1.35
C ALA A 30 20.00 -7.11 -2.22
N ILE A 31 19.64 -7.40 -3.47
CA ILE A 31 20.57 -7.93 -4.48
C ILE A 31 21.43 -6.78 -5.00
N ALA A 32 22.71 -7.05 -5.27
CA ALA A 32 23.61 -6.05 -5.84
C ALA A 32 23.03 -5.42 -7.13
N PRO A 33 23.10 -4.09 -7.28
CA PRO A 33 23.92 -3.14 -6.49
C PRO A 33 23.22 -2.55 -5.25
N PHE A 34 22.02 -3.04 -4.86
CA PHE A 34 21.22 -2.50 -3.75
C PHE A 34 21.51 -3.15 -2.39
N ASP A 35 22.50 -4.04 -2.33
CA ASP A 35 23.04 -4.61 -1.08
C ASP A 35 23.81 -3.57 -0.24
N LYS A 36 24.05 -2.38 -0.80
CA LYS A 36 24.79 -1.26 -0.18
C LYS A 36 24.09 0.07 -0.43
N PRO A 37 24.45 1.15 0.30
CA PRO A 37 23.98 2.50 -0.03
C PRO A 37 24.24 2.82 -1.50
N HIS A 38 23.17 3.09 -2.25
CA HIS A 38 23.21 3.31 -3.69
C HIS A 38 22.95 4.79 -4.00
N PRO A 39 23.87 5.49 -4.70
CA PRO A 39 23.65 6.87 -5.12
C PRO A 39 22.41 7.01 -6.01
N VAL A 40 21.62 8.05 -5.77
CA VAL A 40 20.47 8.44 -6.59
C VAL A 40 20.85 9.64 -7.45
N MET A 41 21.35 10.71 -6.81
CA MET A 41 21.82 11.90 -7.51
C MET A 41 22.89 12.63 -6.69
N ARG A 42 23.79 13.30 -7.42
CA ARG A 42 24.80 14.19 -6.85
C ARG A 42 24.26 15.61 -6.78
N ILE A 43 24.32 16.22 -5.60
CA ILE A 43 24.05 17.65 -5.40
C ILE A 43 25.38 18.40 -5.46
N GLN A 44 25.49 19.29 -6.44
CA GLN A 44 26.67 20.14 -6.67
C GLN A 44 26.38 21.57 -6.22
N PRO A 45 26.99 22.05 -5.13
CA PRO A 45 26.81 23.42 -4.65
C PRO A 45 27.28 24.43 -5.70
N ILE A 46 26.54 25.52 -5.84
CA ILE A 46 26.95 26.72 -6.58
C ILE A 46 26.98 27.87 -5.56
N ALA A 47 28.01 28.71 -5.64
CA ALA A 47 28.21 29.87 -4.75
C ALA A 47 27.22 31.03 -5.06
N ILE A 48 25.93 30.72 -5.02
CA ILE A 48 24.81 31.65 -5.18
C ILE A 48 23.86 31.36 -4.02
N SER A 49 23.57 32.37 -3.22
CA SER A 49 22.68 32.22 -2.07
C SER A 49 21.25 31.86 -2.51
N ALA A 50 20.73 30.76 -1.98
CA ALA A 50 19.31 30.42 -2.09
C ALA A 50 18.50 31.23 -1.06
N SER A 51 17.30 31.66 -1.45
CA SER A 51 16.41 32.49 -0.60
C SER A 51 15.32 31.69 0.12
N GLY A 52 15.33 30.36 0.00
CA GLY A 52 14.34 29.50 0.64
C GLY A 52 14.47 29.54 2.17
N ALA A 53 13.35 29.38 2.86
CA ALA A 53 13.30 29.30 4.33
C ALA A 53 12.74 27.94 4.77
N LEU A 54 13.18 27.46 5.94
CA LEU A 54 12.57 26.35 6.66
C LEU A 54 11.80 26.93 7.85
N PRO A 55 10.48 27.18 7.73
CA PRO A 55 9.71 27.76 8.81
C PRO A 55 9.49 26.74 9.94
N ASP A 56 9.43 27.23 11.18
CA ASP A 56 9.15 26.41 12.36
C ASP A 56 7.75 25.76 12.34
N THR A 57 6.82 26.30 11.56
CA THR A 57 5.45 25.79 11.41
C THR A 57 5.03 25.84 9.94
N LEU A 58 4.64 24.67 9.40
CA LEU A 58 4.23 24.54 8.00
C LEU A 58 2.71 24.70 7.80
N SER A 59 1.91 24.05 8.65
CA SER A 59 0.46 24.00 8.50
C SER A 59 -0.23 23.62 9.82
N SER A 60 -1.56 23.68 9.83
CA SER A 60 -2.39 23.12 10.89
C SER A 60 -3.00 21.80 10.42
N LEU A 61 -2.78 20.74 11.20
CA LEU A 61 -3.35 19.42 10.95
C LEU A 61 -4.53 19.19 11.90
N PRO A 62 -5.75 18.93 11.40
CA PRO A 62 -6.90 18.74 12.28
C PRO A 62 -6.73 17.51 13.17
N ALA A 63 -7.25 17.60 14.40
CA ALA A 63 -7.34 16.46 15.30
C ALA A 63 -8.18 15.33 14.69
N LEU A 64 -7.89 14.09 15.09
CA LEU A 64 -8.72 12.96 14.72
C LEU A 64 -10.10 13.08 15.41
N PRO A 65 -11.21 12.79 14.71
CA PRO A 65 -12.53 12.73 15.34
C PRO A 65 -12.63 11.52 16.29
N SER A 66 -13.71 11.45 17.06
CA SER A 66 -14.07 10.21 17.76
C SER A 66 -14.23 9.07 16.74
N LEU A 67 -13.73 7.88 17.12
CA LEU A 67 -13.82 6.67 16.29
C LEU A 67 -15.09 5.85 16.55
N GLU A 68 -15.83 6.19 17.61
CA GLU A 68 -17.06 5.51 17.99
C GLU A 68 -18.17 5.77 16.96
N GLY A 69 -18.92 4.73 16.60
CA GLY A 69 -20.03 4.83 15.64
C GLY A 69 -19.62 4.97 14.16
N LEU A 70 -18.33 5.11 13.85
CA LEU A 70 -17.87 5.13 12.46
C LEU A 70 -18.02 3.75 11.81
N THR A 71 -18.41 3.75 10.53
CA THR A 71 -18.47 2.51 9.73
C THR A 71 -17.08 1.90 9.64
N VAL A 72 -16.97 0.60 9.88
CA VAL A 72 -15.72 -0.16 9.77
C VAL A 72 -15.78 -1.10 8.58
N ARG A 73 -14.80 -1.02 7.68
CA ARG A 73 -14.66 -1.93 6.53
C ARG A 73 -13.39 -2.77 6.68
N LYS A 74 -13.50 -4.07 6.43
CA LYS A 74 -12.37 -5.01 6.47
C LYS A 74 -11.94 -5.36 5.05
N LEU A 75 -10.64 -5.28 4.81
CA LEU A 75 -9.99 -5.59 3.54
C LEU A 75 -8.87 -6.58 3.83
N GLN A 76 -9.14 -7.87 3.62
CA GLN A 76 -8.15 -8.94 3.78
C GLN A 76 -7.41 -9.12 2.45
N LEU A 77 -6.12 -8.80 2.43
CA LEU A 77 -5.23 -9.11 1.32
C LEU A 77 -4.83 -10.60 1.39
N SER A 78 -4.66 -11.24 0.25
CA SER A 78 -4.13 -12.60 0.21
C SER A 78 -3.49 -12.90 -1.13
N MET A 79 -2.42 -13.69 -1.08
CA MET A 79 -1.80 -14.31 -2.25
C MET A 79 -2.15 -15.81 -2.26
N ASP A 80 -2.24 -16.41 -3.45
CA ASP A 80 -2.42 -17.86 -3.53
C ASP A 80 -1.18 -18.57 -2.94
N PRO A 81 -1.33 -19.44 -1.92
CA PRO A 81 -0.17 -19.98 -1.21
C PRO A 81 0.78 -20.80 -2.09
N MET A 82 0.26 -21.50 -3.09
CA MET A 82 1.07 -22.32 -3.99
C MET A 82 1.86 -21.43 -4.95
N LEU A 83 1.21 -20.41 -5.52
CA LEU A 83 1.86 -19.50 -6.46
C LEU A 83 2.83 -18.54 -5.78
N ASP A 84 2.55 -18.12 -4.54
CA ASP A 84 3.48 -17.35 -3.71
C ASP A 84 4.75 -18.16 -3.42
N MET A 85 4.59 -19.40 -2.91
CA MET A 85 5.72 -20.31 -2.69
C MET A 85 6.51 -20.57 -3.98
N MET A 86 5.81 -20.72 -5.11
CA MET A 86 6.45 -20.93 -6.41
C MET A 86 7.29 -19.73 -6.83
N GLY A 87 6.73 -18.52 -6.74
CA GLY A 87 7.44 -17.28 -7.04
C GLY A 87 8.66 -17.08 -6.15
N MET A 88 8.52 -17.36 -4.85
CA MET A 88 9.62 -17.31 -3.89
C MET A 88 10.74 -18.31 -4.24
N GLN A 89 10.40 -19.57 -4.53
CA GLN A 89 11.41 -20.57 -4.90
C GLN A 89 12.16 -20.17 -6.18
N MET A 90 11.45 -19.65 -7.19
CA MET A 90 12.10 -19.18 -8.42
C MET A 90 13.05 -18.01 -8.16
N LEU A 91 12.69 -17.09 -7.26
CA LEU A 91 13.57 -15.99 -6.85
C LEU A 91 14.84 -16.52 -6.17
N MET A 92 14.69 -17.48 -5.25
CA MET A 92 15.80 -18.12 -4.53
C MET A 92 16.69 -18.94 -5.48
N GLU A 93 16.12 -19.67 -6.42
CA GLU A 93 16.89 -20.41 -7.44
C GLU A 93 17.72 -19.46 -8.31
N LYS A 94 17.19 -18.26 -8.61
CA LYS A 94 17.87 -17.28 -9.45
C LYS A 94 18.98 -16.51 -8.73
N TYR A 95 18.76 -16.12 -7.47
CA TYR A 95 19.64 -15.17 -6.77
C TYR A 95 20.23 -15.69 -5.46
N GLY A 96 19.87 -16.92 -5.05
CA GLY A 96 20.33 -17.54 -3.81
C GLY A 96 19.93 -16.77 -2.56
N ASP A 97 20.67 -16.98 -1.47
CA ASP A 97 20.42 -16.39 -0.15
C ASP A 97 20.38 -14.86 -0.16
N GLN A 98 21.06 -14.22 -1.14
CA GLN A 98 21.07 -12.77 -1.28
C GLN A 98 19.68 -12.19 -1.55
N ALA A 99 18.75 -12.97 -2.12
CA ALA A 99 17.36 -12.56 -2.28
C ALA A 99 16.63 -12.30 -0.95
N MET A 100 17.12 -12.87 0.15
CA MET A 100 16.55 -12.72 1.49
C MET A 100 17.43 -11.88 2.42
N ALA A 101 18.49 -11.24 1.91
CA ALA A 101 19.38 -10.43 2.74
C ALA A 101 18.63 -9.33 3.49
N GLY A 102 18.84 -9.24 4.81
CA GLY A 102 18.18 -8.25 5.68
C GLY A 102 16.77 -8.60 6.14
N MET A 103 16.20 -9.74 5.72
CA MET A 103 14.92 -10.25 6.22
C MET A 103 15.07 -10.92 7.59
N ASP A 104 13.99 -11.01 8.37
CA ASP A 104 14.00 -11.68 9.68
C ASP A 104 14.36 -13.17 9.58
N HIS A 105 15.10 -13.67 10.57
CA HIS A 105 15.60 -15.06 10.58
C HIS A 105 14.47 -16.11 10.60
N SER A 106 13.28 -15.78 11.12
CA SER A 106 12.09 -16.65 11.06
C SER A 106 11.58 -16.83 9.63
N GLN A 107 11.81 -15.85 8.76
CA GLN A 107 11.41 -15.89 7.34
C GLN A 107 12.47 -16.60 6.47
N MET A 108 13.74 -16.62 6.92
CA MET A 108 14.84 -17.28 6.20
C MET A 108 14.83 -18.82 6.32
N MET A 109 14.38 -19.37 7.44
CA MET A 109 14.55 -20.80 7.76
C MET A 109 13.49 -21.74 7.14
N GLY A 110 12.57 -21.22 6.31
CA GLY A 110 11.48 -21.99 5.71
C GLY A 110 11.77 -22.70 4.38
N HIS A 111 12.94 -22.48 3.77
CA HIS A 111 13.16 -22.80 2.34
C HIS A 111 14.21 -23.89 2.02
N MET A 112 14.54 -24.78 2.96
CA MET A 112 15.43 -25.94 2.72
C MET A 112 14.82 -27.05 1.82
N GLY A 113 13.82 -26.73 1.00
CA GLY A 113 13.13 -27.68 0.14
C GLY A 113 13.09 -27.22 -1.30
N HIS A 114 14.15 -27.49 -2.06
CA HIS A 114 14.10 -27.47 -3.54
C HIS A 114 13.29 -28.69 -4.03
N GLY A 115 12.00 -28.69 -3.72
CA GLY A 115 11.06 -29.68 -4.24
C GLY A 115 10.85 -29.46 -5.74
N ASN A 116 10.71 -30.56 -6.48
CA ASN A 116 10.35 -30.50 -7.89
C ASN A 116 8.92 -29.93 -8.01
N MET A 117 8.79 -28.70 -8.48
CA MET A 117 7.48 -28.11 -8.77
C MET A 117 6.95 -28.57 -10.12
N ASN A 118 5.64 -28.76 -10.17
CA ASN A 118 4.96 -29.22 -11.37
C ASN A 118 4.94 -28.09 -12.42
N HIS A 119 5.30 -28.40 -13.66
CA HIS A 119 5.37 -27.45 -14.79
C HIS A 119 4.28 -27.72 -15.84
N MET A 120 3.31 -28.59 -15.53
CA MET A 120 2.18 -28.90 -16.40
C MET A 120 1.06 -27.85 -16.27
N ASN A 121 0.36 -27.57 -17.36
CA ASN A 121 -0.80 -26.68 -17.37
C ASN A 121 -2.01 -27.37 -16.71
N HIS A 122 -2.49 -26.83 -15.58
CA HIS A 122 -3.67 -27.32 -14.83
C HIS A 122 -4.94 -26.48 -15.08
N GLY A 123 -4.96 -25.68 -16.14
CA GLY A 123 -6.08 -24.82 -16.52
C GLY A 123 -6.18 -23.54 -15.66
N GLY A 124 -7.22 -22.75 -15.92
CA GLY A 124 -7.39 -21.40 -15.37
C GLY A 124 -7.53 -21.30 -13.84
N LYS A 125 -7.74 -22.42 -13.13
CA LYS A 125 -7.83 -22.42 -11.66
C LYS A 125 -6.48 -22.11 -10.99
N PHE A 126 -5.37 -22.40 -11.67
CA PHE A 126 -4.00 -22.16 -11.20
C PHE A 126 -3.30 -21.07 -12.02
N ASP A 127 -4.09 -20.20 -12.67
CA ASP A 127 -3.57 -19.07 -13.42
C ASP A 127 -3.18 -17.93 -12.46
N PHE A 128 -1.93 -17.47 -12.56
CA PHE A 128 -1.40 -16.46 -11.66
C PHE A 128 -2.01 -15.06 -11.87
N HIS A 129 -2.62 -14.80 -13.03
CA HIS A 129 -3.26 -13.51 -13.33
C HIS A 129 -4.42 -13.16 -12.37
N HIS A 130 -4.92 -14.11 -11.58
CA HIS A 130 -6.00 -13.89 -10.60
C HIS A 130 -5.67 -14.49 -9.22
N ALA A 131 -4.38 -14.69 -8.94
CA ALA A 131 -3.91 -15.33 -7.72
C ALA A 131 -3.98 -14.42 -6.50
N ASN A 132 -3.80 -13.11 -6.72
CA ASN A 132 -3.79 -12.11 -5.68
C ASN A 132 -5.18 -11.51 -5.51
N LYS A 133 -5.60 -11.29 -4.26
CA LYS A 133 -7.01 -11.06 -3.94
C LYS A 133 -7.19 -10.08 -2.80
N ILE A 134 -8.36 -9.45 -2.78
CA ILE A 134 -8.89 -8.76 -1.60
C ILE A 134 -10.23 -9.39 -1.22
N ASN A 135 -10.42 -9.71 0.06
CA ASN A 135 -11.62 -10.38 0.57
C ASN A 135 -11.98 -11.65 -0.22
N GLY A 136 -10.95 -12.43 -0.59
CA GLY A 136 -11.09 -13.70 -1.30
C GLY A 136 -11.45 -13.60 -2.79
N GLN A 137 -11.49 -12.39 -3.34
CA GLN A 137 -11.80 -12.14 -4.75
C GLN A 137 -10.62 -11.43 -5.43
N ALA A 138 -10.21 -11.94 -6.60
CA ALA A 138 -9.41 -11.16 -7.52
C ALA A 138 -10.28 -10.03 -8.09
N PHE A 139 -9.65 -8.95 -8.55
CA PHE A 139 -10.35 -7.80 -9.08
C PHE A 139 -11.36 -8.17 -10.18
N ASP A 140 -12.60 -7.70 -10.02
CA ASP A 140 -13.65 -7.76 -11.03
C ASP A 140 -14.09 -6.32 -11.36
N MET A 141 -13.65 -5.83 -12.50
CA MET A 141 -13.94 -4.47 -12.98
C MET A 141 -15.45 -4.21 -13.14
N ASN A 142 -16.27 -5.24 -13.34
CA ASN A 142 -17.70 -5.11 -13.56
C ASN A 142 -18.51 -5.12 -12.25
N LYS A 143 -17.86 -5.39 -11.12
CA LYS A 143 -18.53 -5.61 -9.83
C LYS A 143 -17.80 -4.89 -8.69
N PRO A 144 -18.15 -3.62 -8.42
CA PRO A 144 -17.70 -2.93 -7.22
C PRO A 144 -18.05 -3.74 -5.95
N MET A 145 -17.11 -3.85 -5.02
CA MET A 145 -17.23 -4.68 -3.82
C MET A 145 -18.20 -4.08 -2.81
N PHE A 146 -18.26 -2.75 -2.71
CA PHE A 146 -19.16 -2.04 -1.80
C PHE A 146 -19.39 -0.59 -2.25
N ALA A 147 -20.35 0.08 -1.60
CA ALA A 147 -20.55 1.52 -1.66
C ALA A 147 -20.08 2.18 -0.35
N ALA A 148 -19.13 3.12 -0.45
CA ALA A 148 -18.66 3.93 0.67
C ALA A 148 -19.53 5.18 0.84
N ALA A 149 -19.68 5.65 2.08
CA ALA A 149 -20.48 6.83 2.37
C ALA A 149 -19.76 8.11 1.93
N LYS A 150 -20.45 8.96 1.16
CA LYS A 150 -19.94 10.28 0.79
C LYS A 150 -19.95 11.24 1.98
N GLY A 151 -18.87 11.98 2.18
CA GLY A 151 -18.73 13.05 3.17
C GLY A 151 -18.67 12.59 4.62
N GLN A 152 -18.63 11.27 4.87
CA GLN A 152 -18.59 10.67 6.20
C GLN A 152 -17.24 10.00 6.43
N TYR A 153 -16.75 10.06 7.67
CA TYR A 153 -15.55 9.31 8.04
C TYR A 153 -15.87 7.81 8.16
N GLU A 154 -15.00 6.98 7.60
CA GLU A 154 -15.01 5.53 7.77
C GLU A 154 -13.64 5.05 8.24
N ARG A 155 -13.63 3.94 8.98
CA ARG A 155 -12.41 3.24 9.41
C ARG A 155 -12.21 2.05 8.50
N TRP A 156 -11.13 2.04 7.73
CA TRP A 156 -10.78 0.92 6.88
C TRP A 156 -9.63 0.16 7.51
N VAL A 157 -9.84 -1.14 7.70
CA VAL A 157 -8.90 -2.07 8.34
C VAL A 157 -8.38 -3.01 7.26
N ILE A 158 -7.10 -2.88 6.93
CA ILE A 158 -6.42 -3.61 5.87
C ILE A 158 -5.46 -4.60 6.50
N SER A 159 -5.65 -5.88 6.20
CA SER A 159 -4.89 -6.99 6.78
C SER A 159 -4.06 -7.68 5.70
N GLY A 160 -2.76 -7.77 5.93
CA GLY A 160 -1.85 -8.66 5.20
C GLY A 160 -1.50 -9.91 5.99
N VAL A 161 -2.26 -10.24 7.05
CA VAL A 161 -2.06 -11.48 7.80
C VAL A 161 -2.39 -12.65 6.88
N GLY A 162 -1.37 -13.43 6.51
CA GLY A 162 -1.48 -14.54 5.57
C GLY A 162 -0.23 -14.73 4.73
N ASP A 163 0.51 -13.65 4.47
CA ASP A 163 1.78 -13.64 3.73
C ASP A 163 2.75 -12.61 4.33
N MET A 164 3.99 -12.61 3.86
CA MET A 164 5.04 -11.71 4.34
C MET A 164 5.48 -10.69 3.28
N MET A 165 4.73 -10.55 2.19
CA MET A 165 5.05 -9.58 1.16
C MET A 165 4.69 -8.16 1.61
N LEU A 166 5.44 -7.19 1.08
CA LEU A 166 5.14 -5.78 1.28
C LEU A 166 4.00 -5.35 0.36
N HIS A 167 2.91 -4.86 0.95
CA HIS A 167 1.75 -4.29 0.24
C HIS A 167 1.57 -2.81 0.60
N PRO A 168 2.11 -1.87 -0.17
CA PRO A 168 1.79 -0.46 -0.03
C PRO A 168 0.35 -0.24 -0.49
N PHE A 169 -0.60 -0.18 0.44
CA PHE A 169 -2.03 -0.14 0.09
C PHE A 169 -2.47 1.30 -0.20
N HIS A 170 -2.98 1.53 -1.42
CA HIS A 170 -3.42 2.82 -1.94
C HIS A 170 -4.95 2.85 -2.09
N ILE A 171 -5.55 4.01 -1.79
CA ILE A 171 -7.01 4.24 -1.89
C ILE A 171 -7.25 5.50 -2.70
N HIS A 172 -7.99 5.38 -3.81
CA HIS A 172 -8.33 6.50 -4.69
C HIS A 172 -9.34 7.46 -4.05
N GLY A 173 -9.41 8.69 -4.55
CA GLY A 173 -10.47 9.64 -4.20
C GLY A 173 -10.38 10.25 -2.79
N THR A 174 -9.30 10.00 -2.05
CA THR A 174 -9.11 10.51 -0.69
C THR A 174 -7.63 10.79 -0.37
N GLN A 175 -7.39 11.73 0.53
CA GLN A 175 -6.22 11.74 1.41
C GLN A 175 -6.73 11.37 2.80
N PHE A 176 -6.16 10.33 3.40
CA PHE A 176 -6.59 9.77 4.67
C PHE A 176 -5.59 10.05 5.79
N ARG A 177 -5.98 9.69 7.01
CA ARG A 177 -5.13 9.71 8.21
C ARG A 177 -4.86 8.28 8.65
N ILE A 178 -3.60 7.94 8.89
CA ILE A 178 -3.25 6.61 9.41
C ILE A 178 -3.55 6.57 10.91
N LEU A 179 -4.30 5.56 11.35
CA LEU A 179 -4.56 5.27 12.77
C LEU A 179 -3.56 4.25 13.32
N SER A 180 -3.30 3.19 12.54
CA SER A 180 -2.27 2.18 12.78
C SER A 180 -1.60 1.85 11.45
N GLU A 181 -0.28 1.86 11.43
CA GLU A 181 0.56 1.41 10.34
C GLU A 181 1.25 0.10 10.74
N ASN A 182 0.78 -1.00 10.16
CA ASN A 182 1.33 -2.34 10.33
C ASN A 182 1.49 -2.74 11.81
N GLY A 183 0.44 -2.49 12.60
CA GLY A 183 0.36 -2.81 14.03
C GLY A 183 0.98 -1.76 14.97
N LYS A 184 1.47 -0.62 14.46
CA LYS A 184 2.09 0.45 15.26
C LYS A 184 1.48 1.82 14.95
N PRO A 185 1.51 2.78 15.87
CA PRO A 185 1.19 4.17 15.53
C PRO A 185 2.11 4.69 14.40
N PRO A 186 1.60 5.53 13.48
CA PRO A 186 2.42 6.06 12.39
C PRO A 186 3.55 6.95 12.93
N ALA A 187 4.70 6.93 12.26
CA ALA A 187 5.76 7.89 12.54
C ALA A 187 5.27 9.33 12.29
N ALA A 188 5.87 10.33 12.95
CA ALA A 188 5.41 11.72 12.88
C ALA A 188 5.29 12.26 11.44
N HIS A 189 6.28 12.01 10.59
CA HIS A 189 6.27 12.43 9.18
C HIS A 189 5.25 11.66 8.31
N ARG A 190 4.62 10.61 8.84
CA ARG A 190 3.57 9.79 8.19
C ARG A 190 2.19 9.98 8.82
N ALA A 191 2.08 10.75 9.92
CA ALA A 191 0.84 11.01 10.64
C ALA A 191 -0.06 12.10 10.01
N GLY A 192 0.44 12.73 8.94
CA GLY A 192 -0.26 13.75 8.14
C GLY A 192 -1.28 13.16 7.16
N TRP A 193 -1.41 13.83 6.01
CA TRP A 193 -2.23 13.38 4.89
C TRP A 193 -1.49 12.31 4.08
N LYS A 194 -2.12 11.16 3.90
CA LYS A 194 -1.55 10.01 3.18
C LYS A 194 -2.60 9.43 2.23
N ASP A 195 -2.14 8.90 1.11
CA ASP A 195 -2.95 8.09 0.20
C ASP A 195 -2.43 6.64 0.12
N THR A 196 -1.33 6.33 0.81
CA THR A 196 -0.73 5.00 0.92
C THR A 196 -0.41 4.68 2.38
N VAL A 197 -0.64 3.43 2.78
CA VAL A 197 -0.28 2.88 4.09
C VAL A 197 0.46 1.54 3.91
N LYS A 198 1.49 1.29 4.72
CA LYS A 198 2.22 0.02 4.69
C LYS A 198 1.34 -1.11 5.24
N VAL A 199 1.31 -2.27 4.57
CA VAL A 199 0.76 -3.53 5.08
C VAL A 199 1.75 -4.65 4.76
N GLU A 200 2.24 -5.36 5.77
CA GLU A 200 3.25 -6.42 5.62
C GLU A 200 3.17 -7.38 6.82
N GLY A 201 2.55 -8.55 6.63
CA GLY A 201 2.35 -9.56 7.67
C GLY A 201 1.52 -9.11 8.88
N ASN A 202 0.92 -7.92 8.84
CA ASN A 202 0.17 -7.34 9.97
C ASN A 202 -1.06 -6.56 9.47
N VAL A 203 -1.65 -5.77 10.35
CA VAL A 203 -2.88 -5.00 10.11
C VAL A 203 -2.60 -3.51 10.19
N SER A 204 -3.11 -2.77 9.20
CA SER A 204 -3.16 -1.32 9.19
C SER A 204 -4.59 -0.84 9.29
N GLU A 205 -4.76 0.35 9.86
CA GLU A 205 -6.04 1.01 9.98
C GLU A 205 -5.93 2.47 9.57
N VAL A 206 -6.84 2.91 8.69
CA VAL A 206 -6.87 4.28 8.17
C VAL A 206 -8.25 4.89 8.33
N LEU A 207 -8.27 6.21 8.54
CA LEU A 207 -9.47 7.03 8.63
C LEU A 207 -9.67 7.76 7.29
N VAL A 208 -10.65 7.32 6.51
CA VAL A 208 -10.93 7.80 5.15
C VAL A 208 -12.19 8.66 5.12
N LYS A 209 -12.27 9.59 4.16
CA LYS A 209 -13.49 10.33 3.84
C LYS A 209 -13.49 10.72 2.37
N PHE A 210 -14.55 10.35 1.65
CA PHE A 210 -14.69 10.62 0.23
C PHE A 210 -15.60 11.82 -0.03
N ASN A 211 -15.09 12.87 -0.67
CA ASN A 211 -15.86 14.10 -0.93
C ASN A 211 -16.57 14.10 -2.29
N HIS A 212 -16.22 13.18 -3.18
CA HIS A 212 -16.64 13.15 -4.57
C HIS A 212 -17.39 11.86 -4.89
N ASP A 213 -18.31 11.93 -5.86
CA ASP A 213 -19.05 10.75 -6.31
C ASP A 213 -18.17 9.88 -7.23
N ALA A 214 -18.38 8.57 -7.17
CA ALA A 214 -17.81 7.58 -8.07
C ALA A 214 -18.90 6.54 -8.39
N PRO A 215 -19.60 6.66 -9.54
CA PRO A 215 -20.62 5.70 -9.95
C PRO A 215 -19.96 4.38 -10.37
N LYS A 216 -20.77 3.33 -10.60
CA LYS A 216 -20.27 1.99 -10.93
C LYS A 216 -19.36 1.99 -12.17
N GLU A 217 -19.73 2.77 -13.17
CA GLU A 217 -19.06 2.87 -14.47
C GLU A 217 -17.69 3.56 -14.36
N HIS A 218 -17.46 4.29 -13.27
CA HIS A 218 -16.24 5.03 -12.96
C HIS A 218 -15.89 4.88 -11.48
N ALA A 219 -15.91 3.63 -11.00
CA ALA A 219 -15.67 3.33 -9.59
C ALA A 219 -14.25 3.74 -9.16
N TYR A 220 -14.07 4.05 -7.88
CA TYR A 220 -12.73 4.22 -7.30
C TYR A 220 -12.08 2.87 -7.03
N MET A 221 -10.75 2.85 -6.98
CA MET A 221 -9.98 1.66 -6.65
C MET A 221 -9.36 1.75 -5.25
N ALA A 222 -9.25 0.59 -4.61
CA ALA A 222 -8.39 0.38 -3.46
C ALA A 222 -7.54 -0.87 -3.73
N HIS A 223 -6.22 -0.72 -3.70
CA HIS A 223 -5.31 -1.75 -4.23
C HIS A 223 -3.94 -1.73 -3.58
N CYS A 224 -3.23 -2.84 -3.70
CA CYS A 224 -1.80 -2.85 -3.48
C CYS A 224 -1.10 -2.08 -4.60
N HIS A 225 -0.14 -1.22 -4.25
CA HIS A 225 0.63 -0.44 -5.22
C HIS A 225 1.98 -1.12 -5.58
N LEU A 226 2.17 -2.37 -5.16
CA LEU A 226 3.07 -3.28 -5.86
C LEU A 226 2.35 -3.71 -7.13
N LEU A 227 2.75 -3.12 -8.26
CA LEU A 227 1.97 -3.12 -9.50
C LEU A 227 1.69 -4.53 -10.01
N GLU A 228 2.66 -5.44 -9.85
CA GLU A 228 2.46 -6.83 -10.23
C GLU A 228 1.39 -7.52 -9.38
N HIS A 229 1.21 -7.15 -8.11
CA HIS A 229 0.10 -7.65 -7.28
C HIS A 229 -1.24 -7.04 -7.71
N GLU A 230 -1.26 -5.76 -8.09
CA GLU A 230 -2.45 -5.08 -8.63
C GLU A 230 -2.94 -5.79 -9.90
N ASP A 231 -2.06 -5.96 -10.89
CA ASP A 231 -2.35 -6.55 -12.20
C ASP A 231 -2.79 -8.02 -12.10
N THR A 232 -2.39 -8.72 -11.04
CA THR A 232 -2.75 -10.11 -10.77
C THR A 232 -3.92 -10.27 -9.79
N GLY A 233 -4.63 -9.16 -9.52
CA GLY A 233 -5.95 -9.16 -8.90
C GLY A 233 -6.06 -8.52 -7.51
N MET A 234 -4.97 -8.00 -6.90
CA MET A 234 -5.00 -7.36 -5.58
C MET A 234 -5.56 -5.93 -5.60
N MET A 235 -6.76 -5.80 -6.16
CA MET A 235 -7.50 -4.57 -6.32
C MET A 235 -9.00 -4.83 -6.13
N LEU A 236 -9.71 -3.83 -5.61
CA LEU A 236 -11.17 -3.82 -5.60
C LEU A 236 -11.67 -2.47 -6.13
N GLY A 237 -12.80 -2.51 -6.84
CA GLY A 237 -13.59 -1.32 -7.14
C GLY A 237 -14.58 -1.02 -6.01
N PHE A 238 -14.84 0.25 -5.72
CA PHE A 238 -15.91 0.68 -4.82
C PHE A 238 -16.58 1.95 -5.33
N THR A 239 -17.87 2.10 -5.06
CA THR A 239 -18.62 3.30 -5.43
C THR A 239 -18.70 4.28 -4.27
N VAL A 240 -18.87 5.56 -4.60
CA VAL A 240 -19.21 6.61 -3.64
C VAL A 240 -20.42 7.35 -4.20
N LEU A 241 -21.57 7.24 -3.55
CA LEU A 241 -22.78 7.90 -3.99
C LEU A 241 -23.46 8.57 -2.79
N LYS A 242 -24.13 9.69 -3.05
CA LYS A 242 -25.07 10.27 -2.08
C LYS A 242 -26.19 9.26 -1.88
N ARG A 243 -26.45 8.82 -0.64
CA ARG A 243 -27.59 7.93 -0.35
C ARG A 243 -28.85 8.52 -0.99
N PRO A 244 -29.62 7.74 -1.78
CA PRO A 244 -30.88 8.24 -2.31
C PRO A 244 -31.81 8.56 -1.15
N TYR A 245 -32.56 9.66 -1.27
CA TYR A 245 -33.46 10.17 -0.22
C TYR A 245 -34.49 9.12 0.24
N SER A 246 -34.85 8.18 -0.65
CA SER A 246 -35.77 7.07 -0.39
C SER A 246 -35.29 6.06 0.65
N GLU A 247 -33.98 5.98 0.93
CA GLU A 247 -33.42 5.13 2.00
C GLU A 247 -33.25 5.87 3.33
N ILE A 248 -33.45 7.20 3.33
CA ILE A 248 -33.34 8.06 4.52
C ILE A 248 -34.71 8.23 5.19
N CYS A 249 -35.80 8.26 4.40
CA CYS A 249 -37.18 8.31 4.88
C CYS A 249 -38.06 7.35 4.07
N PRO A 250 -38.21 6.08 4.48
CA PRO A 250 -39.05 5.12 3.76
C PRO A 250 -40.57 5.40 3.86
N ASP A 251 -41.01 6.39 4.64
CA ASP A 251 -42.44 6.68 4.89
C ASP A 251 -43.03 7.83 4.05
N LEU A 252 -42.25 8.50 3.20
CA LEU A 252 -42.72 9.68 2.44
C LEU A 252 -42.99 9.42 0.95
N SER A 253 -42.78 8.20 0.44
CA SER A 253 -43.06 7.87 -0.97
C SER A 253 -44.46 7.31 -1.19
N GLY A 254 -45.48 7.96 -0.62
CA GLY A 254 -46.86 7.54 -0.75
C GLY A 254 -47.84 8.69 -0.59
N HIS A 255 -47.87 9.61 -1.56
CA HIS A 255 -49.02 10.44 -1.91
C HIS A 255 -48.96 10.84 -3.38
#